data_AF-A0A9W4WH11-F1
#
_entry.id   AF-A0A9W4WH11-F1
#
_cell.length_a   1.000
_cell.length_b   1.000
_cell.length_c   1.000
_cell.angle_alpha   90.00
_cell.angle_beta   90.00
_cell.angle_gamma   90.00
#
_symmetry.space_group_name_H-M   'P 1'
#
loop_
_entity.id
_entity.type
_entity.pdbx_description
1 polymer ?
#
loop_
_entity_poly.entity_id
_entity_poly.type
_entity_poly.pdbx_seq_one_letter_code
_entity_poly.pdbx_strand_id
1 'polypeptide(L)'
;MAVVSRVRKQLDRALKGNVPSTKGMSLPQRVDLLHRDGGTKAEGEAVVLGTGKAVEKVLSVAAWFEEQGDCVVEIRTRTVGTVDDVVVEEDDDGFGGESRVRRVSCLEVTVKLR
;
A
#
# COMPACT_ATOMS: atom_id res chain seq x y z
N MET A 1 -14.65 1.73 -4.62
CA MET A 1 -13.99 1.21 -3.40
C MET A 1 -13.03 2.26 -2.83
N ALA A 2 -13.12 2.60 -1.53
CA ALA A 2 -12.26 3.64 -0.92
C ALA A 2 -10.77 3.28 -0.83
N VAL A 3 -10.41 1.99 -0.84
CA VAL A 3 -9.00 1.56 -0.83
C VAL A 3 -8.34 1.86 -2.18
N VAL A 4 -9.03 1.59 -3.29
CA VAL A 4 -8.55 1.89 -4.65
C VAL A 4 -8.22 3.37 -4.80
N SER A 5 -9.09 4.27 -4.35
CA SER A 5 -8.83 5.71 -4.45
C SER A 5 -7.63 6.15 -3.60
N ARG A 6 -7.39 5.50 -2.45
CA ARG A 6 -6.20 5.77 -1.62
C ARG A 6 -4.92 5.27 -2.29
N VAL A 7 -4.94 4.06 -2.84
CA VAL A 7 -3.81 3.49 -3.59
C VAL A 7 -3.48 4.37 -4.78
N ARG A 8 -4.48 4.74 -5.59
CA ARG A 8 -4.29 5.65 -6.74
C ARG A 8 -3.72 6.99 -6.30
N LYS A 9 -4.26 7.60 -5.24
CA LYS A 9 -3.74 8.85 -4.69
C LYS A 9 -2.27 8.73 -4.24
N GLN A 10 -1.86 7.58 -3.70
CA GLN A 10 -0.48 7.32 -3.31
C GLN A 10 0.44 7.21 -4.53
N LEU A 11 0.02 6.49 -5.57
CA LEU A 11 0.74 6.39 -6.85
C LEU A 11 0.85 7.76 -7.54
N ASP A 12 -0.25 8.52 -7.60
CA ASP A 12 -0.29 9.88 -8.18
C ASP A 12 0.59 10.86 -7.40
N ARG A 13 0.73 10.67 -6.09
CA ARG A 13 1.64 11.48 -5.27
C ARG A 13 3.09 11.21 -5.65
N ALA A 14 3.45 9.96 -5.91
CA ALA A 14 4.80 9.62 -6.37
C ALA A 14 5.11 10.26 -7.73
N LEU A 15 4.13 10.26 -8.65
CA LEU A 15 4.24 10.96 -9.94
C LEU A 15 4.49 12.47 -9.79
N LYS A 16 3.81 13.12 -8.83
CA LYS A 16 3.95 14.57 -8.60
C LYS A 16 5.20 14.95 -7.82
N GLY A 17 5.68 14.08 -6.93
CA GLY A 17 6.84 14.35 -6.09
C GLY A 17 8.15 14.48 -6.87
N ASN A 18 8.21 13.84 -8.06
CA ASN A 18 9.39 13.85 -8.90
C ASN A 18 9.39 14.99 -9.95
N VAL A 19 8.41 15.90 -9.93
CA VAL A 19 8.36 16.99 -10.93
C VAL A 19 9.11 18.23 -10.39
N PRO A 20 10.26 18.58 -10.95
CA PRO A 20 10.98 19.80 -10.58
C PRO A 20 10.15 21.06 -10.88
N SER A 21 10.29 22.06 -10.01
CA SER A 21 9.58 23.33 -10.16
C SER A 21 9.98 24.03 -11.47
N THR A 22 8.99 24.34 -12.31
CA THR A 22 9.20 25.06 -13.57
C THR A 22 8.93 26.56 -13.45
N LYS A 23 8.81 27.10 -12.23
CA LYS A 23 8.46 28.51 -12.01
C LYS A 23 9.58 29.41 -12.52
N GLY A 24 9.26 30.28 -13.48
CA GLY A 24 10.23 31.21 -14.09
C GLY A 24 10.99 30.64 -15.31
N MET A 25 10.73 29.40 -15.72
CA MET A 25 11.35 28.81 -16.91
C MET A 25 10.59 29.11 -18.20
N SER A 26 11.32 29.37 -19.29
CA SER A 26 10.74 29.45 -20.62
C SER A 26 10.28 28.07 -21.11
N LEU A 27 9.38 28.03 -22.09
CA LEU A 27 8.81 26.77 -22.60
C LEU A 27 9.88 25.80 -23.14
N PRO A 28 10.90 26.26 -23.89
CA PRO A 28 12.00 25.40 -24.32
C PRO A 28 12.80 24.78 -23.16
N GLN A 29 13.06 25.57 -22.12
CA GLN A 29 13.79 25.10 -20.93
C GLN A 29 13.03 23.99 -20.20
N ARG A 30 11.69 24.07 -20.16
CA ARG A 30 10.85 23.01 -19.56
C ARG A 30 10.88 21.73 -20.38
N VAL A 31 10.88 21.85 -21.71
CA VAL A 31 10.92 20.70 -22.62
C VAL A 31 12.27 19.98 -22.51
N ASP A 32 13.38 20.71 -22.51
CA ASP A 32 14.73 20.15 -22.29
C ASP A 32 14.85 19.44 -20.94
N LEU A 33 14.26 20.03 -19.90
CA LEU A 33 14.28 19.46 -18.56
C LEU A 33 13.47 18.15 -18.51
N LEU A 34 12.29 18.12 -19.13
CA LEU A 34 11.47 16.91 -19.25
C LEU A 34 12.21 15.79 -20.01
N HIS A 35 12.96 16.14 -21.05
CA HIS A 35 13.76 15.18 -21.82
C HIS A 35 14.95 14.62 -21.03
N ARG A 36 15.63 15.45 -20.21
CA ARG A 36 16.74 15.01 -19.36
C ARG A 36 16.31 14.06 -18.25
N ASP A 37 15.15 14.31 -17.64
CA ASP A 37 14.68 13.54 -16.48
C ASP A 37 14.00 12.21 -16.86
N GLY A 38 14.04 11.82 -18.14
CA GLY A 38 13.41 10.59 -18.61
C GLY A 38 11.88 10.65 -18.65
N GLY A 39 11.31 11.85 -18.65
CA GLY A 39 9.87 12.11 -18.65
C GLY A 39 9.24 12.02 -17.25
N THR A 40 7.92 11.81 -17.16
CA THR A 40 7.20 11.64 -15.89
C THR A 40 7.30 10.21 -15.35
N LYS A 41 8.44 9.54 -15.53
CA LYS A 41 8.65 8.21 -14.97
C LYS A 41 8.87 8.34 -13.47
N ALA A 42 7.91 7.86 -12.69
CA ALA A 42 8.02 7.81 -11.24
C ALA A 42 7.89 6.38 -10.76
N GLU A 43 8.77 5.99 -9.85
CA GLU A 43 8.70 4.70 -9.14
C GLU A 43 7.65 4.80 -8.03
N GLY A 44 6.38 4.87 -8.43
CA GLY A 44 5.26 4.85 -7.49
C GLY A 44 4.97 3.44 -7.03
N GLU A 45 5.06 3.21 -5.72
CA GLU A 45 4.71 1.93 -5.08
C GLU A 45 3.68 2.14 -3.97
N ALA A 46 2.69 1.26 -3.92
CA ALA A 46 1.70 1.19 -2.86
C ALA A 46 1.51 -0.27 -2.42
N VAL A 47 1.62 -0.50 -1.10
CA VAL A 47 1.46 -1.82 -0.49
C VAL A 47 0.16 -1.86 0.30
N VAL A 48 -0.65 -2.88 0.03
CA VAL A 48 -1.91 -3.14 0.72
C VAL A 48 -1.81 -4.48 1.44
N LEU A 49 -1.97 -4.44 2.76
CA LEU A 49 -1.98 -5.63 3.60
C LEU A 49 -3.40 -5.93 4.07
N GLY A 50 -3.82 -7.19 3.97
CA GLY A 50 -5.10 -7.67 4.47
C GLY A 50 -4.95 -8.96 5.25
N THR A 51 -5.68 -9.10 6.35
CA THR A 51 -5.74 -10.32 7.17
C THR A 51 -7.19 -10.77 7.36
N GLY A 52 -7.41 -12.06 7.58
CA GLY A 52 -8.75 -12.62 7.82
C GLY A 52 -9.77 -12.23 6.74
N LYS A 53 -10.92 -11.67 7.14
CA LYS A 53 -11.99 -11.23 6.22
C LYS A 53 -11.56 -10.15 5.24
N ALA A 54 -10.48 -9.40 5.51
CA ALA A 54 -10.01 -8.37 4.60
C ALA A 54 -9.26 -8.93 3.38
N VAL A 55 -8.86 -10.21 3.40
CA VAL A 55 -8.12 -10.86 2.30
C VAL A 55 -8.91 -10.80 0.99
N GLU A 56 -10.21 -11.10 1.03
CA GLU A 56 -11.10 -11.03 -0.14
C GLU A 56 -11.09 -9.63 -0.77
N LYS A 57 -11.23 -8.59 0.06
CA LYS A 57 -11.23 -7.20 -0.39
C LYS A 57 -9.89 -6.78 -0.97
N VAL A 58 -8.78 -7.25 -0.41
CA VAL A 58 -7.43 -6.98 -0.92
C VAL A 58 -7.20 -7.67 -2.26
N LEU A 59 -7.70 -8.89 -2.46
CA LEU A 59 -7.71 -9.55 -3.77
C LEU A 59 -8.52 -8.76 -4.80
N SER A 60 -9.70 -8.26 -4.43
CA SER A 60 -10.49 -7.41 -5.35
C SER A 60 -9.76 -6.12 -5.74
N VAL A 61 -8.96 -5.55 -4.84
CA VAL A 61 -8.11 -4.39 -5.15
C VAL A 61 -7.00 -4.78 -6.12
N ALA A 62 -6.35 -5.93 -5.91
CA ALA A 62 -5.32 -6.45 -6.81
C ALA A 62 -5.86 -6.62 -8.24
N ALA A 63 -6.99 -7.32 -8.38
CA ALA A 63 -7.65 -7.54 -9.67
C ALA A 63 -8.01 -6.23 -10.38
N TRP A 64 -8.54 -5.25 -9.63
CA TRP A 64 -8.86 -3.94 -10.20
C TRP A 64 -7.64 -3.21 -10.78
N PHE A 65 -6.47 -3.28 -10.12
CA PHE A 65 -5.24 -2.64 -10.60
C PHE A 65 -4.54 -3.43 -11.70
N GLU A 66 -4.70 -4.75 -11.74
CA GLU A 66 -4.22 -5.59 -12.84
C GLU A 66 -4.88 -5.19 -14.17
N GLU A 67 -6.15 -4.80 -14.14
CA GLU A 67 -6.91 -4.34 -15.31
C GLU A 67 -6.49 -2.94 -15.82
N GLN A 68 -5.83 -2.09 -15.02
CA GLN A 68 -5.58 -0.69 -15.41
C GLN A 68 -4.46 -0.50 -16.45
N GLY A 69 -3.68 -1.54 -16.76
CA GLY A 69 -2.65 -1.53 -17.81
C GLY A 69 -1.41 -0.65 -17.54
N ASP A 70 -1.53 0.36 -16.69
CA ASP A 70 -0.50 1.30 -16.24
C ASP A 70 0.23 0.85 -14.96
N CYS A 71 -0.21 -0.27 -14.37
CA CYS A 71 0.34 -0.83 -13.13
C CYS A 71 0.89 -2.25 -13.31
N VAL A 72 1.81 -2.62 -12.43
CA VAL A 72 2.25 -4.00 -12.17
C VAL A 72 1.79 -4.37 -10.77
N VAL A 73 1.15 -5.53 -10.63
CA VAL A 73 0.67 -6.05 -9.35
C VAL A 73 1.47 -7.28 -8.95
N GLU A 74 1.97 -7.30 -7.72
CA GLU A 74 2.64 -8.43 -7.11
C GLU A 74 1.87 -8.87 -5.86
N ILE A 75 1.66 -10.17 -5.69
CA ILE A 75 0.91 -10.74 -4.56
C ILE A 75 1.82 -11.68 -3.77
N ARG A 76 1.85 -11.52 -2.45
CA ARG A 76 2.62 -12.38 -1.53
C ARG A 76 1.76 -12.82 -0.35
N THR A 77 1.84 -14.11 -0.01
CA THR A 77 1.24 -14.64 1.21
C THR A 77 2.21 -14.51 2.38
N ARG A 78 1.73 -14.06 3.52
CA ARG A 78 2.49 -13.93 4.76
C ARG A 78 1.72 -14.50 5.94
N THR A 79 2.41 -14.70 7.06
CA THR A 79 1.80 -15.04 8.34
C THR A 79 2.13 -13.96 9.35
N VAL A 80 1.12 -13.44 10.03
CA VAL A 80 1.26 -12.38 11.04
C VAL A 80 0.88 -12.94 12.41
N GLY A 81 1.70 -12.66 13.42
CA GLY A 81 1.36 -12.95 14.82
C GLY A 81 0.53 -11.81 15.40
N THR A 82 -0.55 -12.13 16.09
CA THR A 82 -1.32 -11.17 16.91
C THR A 82 -1.25 -11.61 18.36
N VAL A 83 -1.16 -10.63 19.26
CA VAL A 83 -1.19 -10.83 20.71
C VAL A 83 -2.55 -10.36 21.19
N ASP A 84 -3.32 -11.26 21.78
CA ASP A 84 -4.63 -10.98 22.36
C ASP A 84 -4.51 -11.10 23.89
N ASP A 85 -5.01 -10.12 24.63
CA ASP A 85 -5.12 -10.23 26.09
C ASP A 85 -6.37 -11.04 26.46
N VAL A 86 -6.23 -11.98 27.38
CA VAL A 86 -7.28 -12.90 27.82
C VAL A 86 -7.55 -12.64 29.31
N VAL A 87 -8.82 -12.41 29.63
CA VAL A 87 -9.31 -12.28 31.00
C VAL A 87 -9.90 -13.63 31.40
N VAL A 88 -9.41 -14.21 32.50
CA VAL A 88 -9.91 -15.47 33.07
C VAL A 88 -10.74 -15.13 34.31
N GLU A 89 -11.97 -15.64 34.39
CA GLU A 89 -12.94 -15.24 35.43
C GLU A 89 -12.66 -15.82 36.83
N GLU A 90 -11.65 -16.69 37.01
CA GLU A 90 -11.42 -17.43 38.26
C GLU A 90 -10.34 -16.84 39.19
N ASP A 91 -9.69 -15.73 38.84
CA ASP A 91 -8.68 -15.11 39.72
C ASP A 91 -9.32 -14.05 40.64
N ASP A 92 -9.76 -14.47 41.84
CA ASP A 92 -10.23 -13.60 42.94
C ASP A 92 -9.08 -12.82 43.62
N ASP A 93 -7.83 -13.02 43.19
CA ASP A 93 -6.63 -12.35 43.70
C ASP A 93 -5.82 -11.69 42.57
N GLY A 94 -6.36 -10.61 42.01
CA GLY A 94 -5.58 -9.48 41.49
C GLY A 94 -4.74 -9.67 40.21
N PHE A 95 -5.18 -9.03 39.13
CA PHE A 95 -4.34 -8.55 38.02
C PHE A 95 -3.49 -9.59 37.25
N GLY A 96 -3.97 -10.82 37.07
CA GLY A 96 -3.33 -11.83 36.22
C GLY A 96 -3.91 -11.90 34.80
N GLY A 97 -3.71 -10.89 33.95
CA GLY A 97 -4.06 -11.01 32.53
C GLY A 97 -3.09 -11.94 31.80
N GLU A 98 -3.58 -13.01 31.15
CA GLU A 98 -2.75 -13.86 30.29
C GLU A 98 -2.74 -13.31 28.86
N SER A 99 -1.57 -13.19 28.23
CA SER A 99 -1.48 -12.85 26.82
C SER A 99 -1.38 -14.11 25.95
N ARG A 100 -2.26 -14.23 24.96
CA ARG A 100 -2.26 -15.31 23.99
C ARG A 100 -1.74 -14.83 22.64
N VAL A 101 -0.77 -15.56 22.09
CA VAL A 101 -0.30 -15.34 20.71
C VAL A 101 -1.05 -16.24 19.74
N ARG A 102 -1.66 -15.68 18.69
CA ARG A 102 -2.21 -16.44 17.55
C ARG A 102 -1.57 -16.02 16.24
N ARG A 103 -1.51 -16.94 15.27
CA ARG A 103 -1.01 -16.68 13.93
C ARG A 103 -2.18 -16.59 12.96
N VAL A 104 -2.17 -15.58 12.09
CA VAL A 104 -3.19 -15.36 11.06
C VAL A 104 -2.55 -15.24 9.68
N SER A 105 -3.26 -15.74 8.67
CA SER A 105 -2.87 -15.54 7.27
C SER A 105 -3.01 -14.07 6.88
N CYS A 106 -2.04 -13.58 6.12
CA CYS A 106 -1.99 -12.23 5.60
C CYS A 106 -1.71 -12.28 4.10
N LEU A 107 -2.39 -11.43 3.35
CA LEU A 107 -2.12 -11.18 1.94
C LEU A 107 -1.51 -9.79 1.79
N GLU A 108 -0.36 -9.72 1.14
CA GLU A 108 0.31 -8.50 0.72
C GLU A 108 0.11 -8.34 -0.78
N VAL A 109 -0.43 -7.18 -1.18
CA VAL A 109 -0.57 -6.79 -2.57
C VAL A 109 0.24 -5.52 -2.78
N THR A 110 1.22 -5.60 -3.66
CA THR A 110 2.08 -4.49 -4.05
C THR A 110 1.66 -4.03 -5.43
N VAL A 111 1.32 -2.75 -5.57
CA VAL A 111 0.98 -2.10 -6.83
C VAL A 111 2.08 -1.11 -7.18
N LYS A 112 2.67 -1.26 -8.37
CA LYS A 112 3.74 -0.41 -8.89
C LYS A 112 3.32 0.23 -10.21
N LEU A 113 3.72 1.47 -10.46
CA LEU A 113 3.58 2.08 -11.79
C LEU A 113 4.55 1.42 -12.79
N ARG A 114 4.13 1.33 -14.05
CA ARG A 114 4.97 0.87 -15.18
C ARG A 114 5.85 1.98 -15.74
#